data_AF-A0A453CJN9-F1
#
_entry.id   AF-A0A453CJN9-F1
#
_cell.length_a   1.000
_cell.length_b   1.000
_cell.length_c   1.000
_cell.angle_alpha   90.00
_cell.angle_beta   90.00
_cell.angle_gamma   90.00
#
_symmetry.space_group_name_H-M   'P 1'
#
loop_
_entity.id
_entity.type
_entity.pdbx_description
1 polymer ?
#
loop_
_entity_poly.entity_id
_entity_poly.type
_entity_poly.pdbx_seq_one_letter_code
_entity_poly.pdbx_strand_id
1 'polypeptide(L)'
;PDYVQTGHLTTKSDVWSFGVVMYEILTARRSVEKKRPKNEQKLLEWVRRHPADSEQFSEIIDTRLEGRYSMRGARKIAKLANSCLAKYAKNRPTMLEVVERLKLAMQHKELDGQDVRSVEESSLLHEAPTTPPMEDEAAVSARRRMLHLAALGENANAQARRRLMLMRAAAPRT
;
A
#
# COMPACT_ATOMS: atom_id res chain seq x y z
N PRO A 1 -24.52 -9.22 -14.51
CA PRO A 1 -24.86 -9.84 -15.83
C PRO A 1 -26.36 -10.17 -15.90
N ASP A 2 -26.90 -10.82 -14.86
CA ASP A 2 -28.32 -11.19 -14.81
C ASP A 2 -29.24 -9.98 -14.93
N TYR A 3 -28.99 -8.88 -14.21
CA TYR A 3 -29.78 -7.65 -14.31
C TYR A 3 -29.85 -7.11 -15.76
N VAL A 4 -28.74 -7.10 -16.49
CA VAL A 4 -28.70 -6.63 -17.88
C VAL A 4 -29.50 -7.56 -18.80
N GLN A 5 -29.50 -8.86 -18.51
CA GLN A 5 -30.17 -9.86 -19.33
C GLN A 5 -31.68 -9.95 -19.03
N THR A 6 -32.08 -9.86 -17.77
CA THR A 6 -33.46 -10.14 -17.33
C THR A 6 -34.21 -8.90 -16.85
N GLY A 7 -33.53 -7.78 -16.60
CA GLY A 7 -34.10 -6.58 -15.98
C GLY A 7 -34.37 -6.71 -14.46
N HIS A 8 -34.12 -7.87 -13.85
CA HIS A 8 -34.47 -8.10 -12.45
C HIS A 8 -33.33 -7.71 -11.51
N LEU A 9 -33.56 -6.68 -10.69
CA LEU A 9 -32.65 -6.32 -9.60
C LEU A 9 -32.88 -7.26 -8.42
N THR A 10 -31.80 -7.81 -7.89
CA THR A 10 -31.84 -8.78 -6.77
C THR A 10 -30.66 -8.52 -5.85
N THR A 11 -30.72 -9.01 -4.62
CA THR A 11 -29.57 -8.99 -3.69
C THR A 11 -28.32 -9.63 -4.32
N LYS A 12 -28.47 -10.62 -5.20
CA LYS A 12 -27.33 -11.21 -5.93
C LYS A 12 -26.76 -10.31 -7.02
N SER A 13 -27.52 -9.32 -7.50
CA SER A 13 -27.01 -8.25 -8.36
C SER A 13 -26.18 -7.26 -7.54
N ASP A 14 -26.59 -6.96 -6.31
CA ASP A 14 -25.81 -6.13 -5.40
C ASP A 14 -24.48 -6.80 -5.03
N VAL A 15 -24.49 -8.11 -4.74
CA VAL A 15 -23.26 -8.89 -4.51
C VAL A 15 -22.32 -8.82 -5.72
N TRP A 16 -22.85 -8.93 -6.94
CA TRP A 16 -22.04 -8.81 -8.15
C TRP A 16 -21.38 -7.44 -8.25
N SER A 17 -22.16 -6.37 -8.07
CA SER A 17 -21.65 -4.99 -8.09
C SER A 17 -20.61 -4.76 -7.00
N PHE A 18 -20.81 -5.34 -5.81
CA PHE A 18 -19.83 -5.26 -4.73
C PHE A 18 -18.52 -5.98 -5.07
N GLY A 19 -18.58 -7.11 -5.80
CA GLY A 19 -17.39 -7.76 -6.36
C GLY A 19 -16.59 -6.86 -7.30
N VAL A 20 -17.27 -6.01 -8.09
CA VAL A 20 -16.59 -4.98 -8.91
C VAL A 20 -15.92 -3.95 -7.99
N VAL A 21 -16.62 -3.44 -6.97
CA VAL A 21 -16.08 -2.48 -6.00
C VAL A 21 -14.84 -3.01 -5.29
N MET A 22 -14.81 -4.30 -4.90
CA MET A 22 -13.60 -4.90 -4.33
C MET A 22 -12.40 -4.79 -5.28
N TYR A 23 -12.59 -5.03 -6.57
CA TYR A 23 -11.52 -4.84 -7.55
C TYR A 23 -11.17 -3.37 -7.78
N GLU A 24 -12.14 -2.46 -7.74
CA GLU A 24 -11.86 -1.01 -7.81
C GLU A 24 -10.98 -0.58 -6.63
N ILE A 25 -11.25 -1.10 -5.42
CA ILE A 25 -10.43 -0.84 -4.23
C ILE A 25 -9.03 -1.44 -4.36
N LEU A 26 -8.92 -2.71 -4.77
CA LEU A 26 -7.63 -3.39 -4.89
C LEU A 26 -6.71 -2.71 -5.92
N THR A 27 -7.27 -2.18 -7.00
CA THR A 27 -6.52 -1.70 -8.16
C THR A 27 -6.45 -0.18 -8.28
N ALA A 28 -7.27 0.55 -7.49
CA ALA A 28 -7.57 1.98 -7.66
C ALA A 28 -8.01 2.39 -9.06
N ARG A 29 -8.55 1.44 -9.82
CA ARG A 29 -9.08 1.67 -11.17
C ARG A 29 -10.60 1.81 -11.14
N ARG A 30 -11.15 2.45 -12.18
CA ARG A 30 -12.60 2.51 -12.39
C ARG A 30 -13.04 1.28 -13.18
N SER A 31 -14.26 0.80 -12.93
CA SER A 31 -14.86 -0.30 -13.68
C SER A 31 -14.78 -0.14 -15.21
N VAL A 32 -14.88 1.10 -15.71
CA VAL A 32 -14.65 1.45 -17.13
C VAL A 32 -13.78 2.71 -17.27
N GLU A 33 -12.66 2.59 -17.98
CA GLU A 33 -11.72 3.69 -18.27
C GLU A 33 -11.53 3.87 -19.79
N LYS A 34 -12.30 4.79 -20.40
CA LYS A 34 -12.29 5.01 -21.86
C LYS A 34 -10.95 5.51 -22.43
N LYS A 35 -10.10 6.09 -21.58
CA LYS A 35 -8.78 6.63 -21.99
C LYS A 35 -7.70 5.55 -22.12
N ARG A 36 -7.96 4.32 -21.67
CA ARG A 36 -7.02 3.20 -21.77
C ARG A 36 -7.14 2.47 -23.12
N PRO A 37 -6.12 1.67 -23.51
CA PRO A 37 -6.22 0.79 -24.68
C PRO A 37 -7.46 -0.11 -24.62
N LYS A 38 -8.06 -0.44 -25.78
CA LYS A 38 -9.37 -1.11 -25.87
C LYS A 38 -9.48 -2.38 -25.01
N ASN A 39 -8.41 -3.18 -24.96
CA ASN A 39 -8.30 -4.43 -24.20
C ASN A 39 -8.07 -4.23 -22.68
N GLU A 40 -7.98 -2.99 -22.21
CA GLU A 40 -7.78 -2.64 -20.80
C GLU A 40 -8.87 -1.73 -20.25
N GLN A 41 -9.82 -1.28 -21.08
CA GLN A 41 -10.84 -0.32 -20.65
C GLN A 41 -11.76 -0.89 -19.58
N LYS A 42 -12.06 -2.19 -19.65
CA LYS A 42 -12.93 -2.87 -18.69
C LYS A 42 -12.08 -3.52 -17.61
N LEU A 43 -12.34 -3.12 -16.36
CA LEU A 43 -11.60 -3.61 -15.20
C LEU A 43 -11.59 -5.14 -15.12
N LEU A 44 -12.76 -5.77 -15.28
CA LEU A 44 -12.91 -7.23 -15.13
C LEU A 44 -12.15 -8.03 -16.19
N GLU A 45 -12.07 -7.53 -17.43
CA GLU A 45 -11.30 -8.18 -18.50
C GLU A 45 -9.79 -8.09 -18.22
N TRP A 46 -9.36 -6.96 -17.65
CA TRP A 46 -7.97 -6.73 -17.28
C TRP A 46 -7.53 -7.58 -16.07
N VAL A 47 -8.25 -7.54 -14.94
CA VAL A 47 -7.87 -8.30 -13.72
C VAL A 47 -7.86 -9.81 -13.95
N ARG A 48 -8.65 -10.32 -14.90
CA ARG A 48 -8.66 -11.75 -15.25
C ARG A 48 -7.30 -12.25 -15.77
N ARG A 49 -6.45 -11.36 -16.29
CA ARG A 49 -5.08 -11.68 -16.71
C ARG A 49 -4.11 -11.88 -15.55
N HIS A 50 -4.50 -11.49 -14.34
CA HIS A 50 -3.66 -11.53 -13.14
C HIS A 50 -4.37 -12.35 -12.04
N PRO A 51 -4.39 -13.70 -12.14
CA PRO A 51 -5.07 -14.54 -11.15
C PRO A 51 -4.51 -14.34 -9.75
N ALA A 52 -5.38 -14.39 -8.72
CA ALA A 52 -4.98 -14.16 -7.33
C ALA A 52 -3.85 -15.08 -6.82
N ASP A 53 -3.75 -16.29 -7.37
CA ASP A 53 -2.73 -17.27 -7.00
C ASP A 53 -1.42 -17.14 -7.80
N SER A 54 -1.34 -16.19 -8.73
CA SER A 54 -0.14 -15.92 -9.52
C SER A 54 0.77 -14.89 -8.87
N GLU A 55 2.04 -14.90 -9.24
CA GLU A 55 3.01 -13.85 -8.87
C GLU A 55 2.64 -12.48 -9.48
N GLN A 56 2.06 -12.51 -10.69
CA GLN A 56 1.59 -11.34 -11.43
C GLN A 56 0.42 -10.62 -10.74
N PHE A 57 -0.20 -11.21 -9.70
CA PHE A 57 -1.25 -10.55 -8.93
C PHE A 57 -0.74 -9.28 -8.22
N SER A 58 0.52 -9.26 -7.82
CA SER A 58 1.12 -8.09 -7.18
C SER A 58 1.11 -6.85 -8.08
N GLU A 59 1.18 -7.04 -9.41
CA GLU A 59 1.23 -5.98 -10.42
C GLU A 59 -0.09 -5.20 -10.54
N ILE A 60 -1.21 -5.78 -10.08
CA ILE A 60 -2.53 -5.14 -10.18
C ILE A 60 -2.93 -4.38 -8.92
N ILE A 61 -2.19 -4.52 -7.83
CA ILE A 61 -2.49 -3.83 -6.59
C ILE A 61 -2.17 -2.34 -6.75
N ASP A 62 -3.02 -1.49 -6.17
CA ASP A 62 -2.83 -0.03 -6.17
C ASP A 62 -1.43 0.31 -5.66
N THR A 63 -0.60 0.86 -6.56
CA THR A 63 0.77 1.25 -6.28
C THR A 63 0.85 2.33 -5.19
N ARG A 64 -0.23 3.09 -4.99
CA ARG A 64 -0.33 4.12 -3.94
C ARG A 64 -0.42 3.55 -2.52
N LEU A 65 -0.64 2.23 -2.39
CA LEU A 65 -0.57 1.56 -1.10
C LEU A 65 0.88 1.38 -0.62
N GLU A 66 1.88 1.51 -1.51
CA GLU A 66 3.31 1.49 -1.16
C GLU A 66 3.72 0.27 -0.30
N GLY A 67 3.16 -0.92 -0.59
CA GLY A 67 3.43 -2.15 0.17
C GLY A 67 2.82 -2.17 1.59
N ARG A 68 2.02 -1.17 1.97
CA ARG A 68 1.33 -1.11 3.27
C ARG A 68 0.03 -1.92 3.26
N TYR A 69 0.14 -3.16 2.81
CA TYR A 69 -0.94 -4.13 2.78
C TYR A 69 -0.37 -5.55 2.94
N SER A 70 -1.22 -6.51 3.31
CA SER A 70 -0.89 -7.93 3.28
C SER A 70 -1.24 -8.51 1.92
N MET A 71 -0.26 -9.12 1.22
CA MET A 71 -0.50 -9.82 -0.05
C MET A 71 -1.48 -10.95 0.17
N ARG A 72 -1.38 -11.66 1.30
CA ARG A 72 -2.28 -12.77 1.63
C ARG A 72 -3.72 -12.29 1.83
N GLY A 73 -3.89 -11.15 2.51
CA GLY A 73 -5.17 -10.46 2.65
C GLY A 73 -5.72 -10.02 1.30
N ALA A 74 -4.91 -9.37 0.47
CA ALA A 74 -5.28 -8.92 -0.87
C ALA A 74 -5.72 -10.09 -1.77
N ARG A 75 -4.97 -11.21 -1.76
CA ARG A 75 -5.32 -12.44 -2.48
C ARG A 75 -6.64 -13.02 -1.99
N LYS A 76 -6.91 -13.02 -0.68
CA LYS A 76 -8.20 -13.45 -0.12
C LYS A 76 -9.36 -12.55 -0.59
N ILE A 77 -9.17 -11.23 -0.60
CA ILE A 77 -10.16 -10.28 -1.10
C ILE A 77 -10.42 -10.52 -2.59
N ALA A 78 -9.39 -10.74 -3.40
CA ALA A 78 -9.56 -11.03 -4.83
C ALA A 78 -10.30 -12.36 -5.09
N LYS A 79 -10.02 -13.41 -4.32
CA LYS A 79 -10.78 -14.68 -4.40
C LYS A 79 -12.25 -14.48 -4.00
N LEU A 80 -12.51 -13.65 -3.00
CA LEU A 80 -13.87 -13.27 -2.64
C LEU A 80 -14.57 -12.48 -3.75
N ALA A 81 -13.88 -11.52 -4.35
CA ALA A 81 -14.38 -10.76 -5.49
C ALA A 81 -14.74 -11.70 -6.66
N ASN A 82 -13.86 -12.66 -6.99
CA ASN A 82 -14.16 -13.70 -7.98
C ASN A 82 -15.41 -14.52 -7.66
N SER A 83 -15.65 -14.85 -6.39
CA SER A 83 -16.86 -15.55 -5.95
C SER A 83 -18.11 -14.68 -6.11
N CYS A 84 -18.02 -13.39 -5.77
CA CYS A 84 -19.10 -12.42 -6.00
C CYS A 84 -19.39 -12.22 -7.49
N LEU A 85 -18.35 -12.34 -8.32
CA LEU A 85 -18.38 -12.26 -9.77
C LEU A 85 -18.60 -13.62 -10.46
N ALA A 86 -19.22 -14.58 -9.77
CA ALA A 86 -19.63 -15.84 -10.39
C ALA A 86 -20.77 -15.61 -11.40
N LYS A 87 -20.60 -16.15 -12.62
CA LYS A 87 -21.54 -15.99 -13.74
C LYS A 87 -23.00 -16.21 -13.31
N TYR A 88 -23.26 -17.30 -12.59
CA TYR A 88 -24.59 -17.66 -12.10
C TYR A 88 -24.85 -17.10 -10.70
N ALA A 89 -25.97 -16.39 -10.52
CA ALA A 89 -26.38 -15.77 -9.24
C ALA A 89 -26.40 -16.74 -8.04
N LYS A 90 -26.77 -18.00 -8.27
CA LYS A 90 -26.80 -19.05 -7.23
C LYS A 90 -25.42 -19.38 -6.66
N ASN A 91 -24.36 -19.18 -7.44
CA ASN A 91 -22.97 -19.46 -7.02
C ASN A 91 -22.33 -18.27 -6.28
N ARG A 92 -22.97 -17.10 -6.30
CA ARG A 92 -22.50 -15.93 -5.58
C ARG A 92 -22.80 -16.10 -4.08
N PRO A 93 -21.89 -15.70 -3.17
CA PRO A 93 -22.16 -15.72 -1.74
C PRO A 93 -23.32 -14.78 -1.36
N THR A 94 -23.84 -14.93 -0.16
CA THR A 94 -24.68 -13.94 0.51
C THR A 94 -23.82 -12.77 1.01
N MET A 95 -24.43 -11.60 1.23
CA MET A 95 -23.70 -10.46 1.81
C MET A 95 -23.18 -10.75 3.23
N LEU A 96 -23.83 -11.64 3.98
CA LEU A 96 -23.34 -12.10 5.28
C LEU A 96 -22.01 -12.85 5.14
N GLU A 97 -21.94 -13.84 4.25
CA GLU A 97 -20.71 -14.57 3.97
C GLU A 97 -19.60 -13.66 3.43
N VAL A 98 -19.96 -12.64 2.64
CA VAL A 98 -19.00 -11.63 2.16
C VAL A 98 -18.36 -10.90 3.34
N VAL A 99 -19.16 -10.42 4.30
CA VAL A 99 -18.65 -9.74 5.50
C VAL A 99 -17.75 -10.66 6.33
N GLU A 100 -18.15 -11.91 6.54
CA GLU A 100 -17.35 -12.89 7.28
C GLU A 100 -15.99 -13.13 6.62
N ARG A 101 -15.97 -13.34 5.30
CA ARG A 101 -14.74 -13.57 4.55
C ARG A 101 -13.84 -12.33 4.50
N LEU A 102 -14.42 -11.12 4.45
CA LEU A 102 -13.65 -9.88 4.56
C LEU A 102 -12.99 -9.75 5.93
N LYS A 103 -13.71 -10.04 7.03
CA LYS A 103 -13.14 -10.06 8.39
C LYS A 103 -11.95 -11.03 8.47
N LEU A 104 -12.08 -12.22 7.88
CA LEU A 104 -10.98 -13.21 7.82
C LEU A 104 -9.80 -12.75 6.95
N ALA A 105 -10.03 -11.93 5.93
CA ALA A 105 -8.96 -11.36 5.12
C ALA A 105 -8.21 -10.25 5.87
N MET A 106 -8.92 -9.43 6.65
CA MET A 106 -8.34 -8.35 7.47
C MET A 106 -7.53 -8.82 8.68
N GLN A 107 -7.61 -10.10 9.03
CA GLN A 107 -6.76 -10.69 10.08
C GLN A 107 -5.28 -10.83 9.66
N HIS A 108 -4.99 -10.76 8.36
CA HIS A 108 -3.63 -10.80 7.82
C HIS A 108 -3.04 -9.39 7.91
N LYS A 109 -2.01 -9.21 8.73
CA LYS A 109 -1.42 -7.91 9.10
C LYS A 109 0.03 -7.76 8.68
N GLU A 110 0.62 -8.80 8.11
CA GLU A 110 1.93 -8.72 7.48
C GLU A 110 1.90 -7.66 6.38
N LEU A 111 2.93 -6.83 6.30
CA LEU A 111 3.06 -5.81 5.27
C LEU A 111 4.11 -6.27 4.28
N ASP A 112 3.83 -6.15 2.98
CA ASP A 112 4.78 -6.54 1.92
C ASP A 112 5.80 -5.43 1.59
N GLY A 113 5.93 -4.43 2.47
CA GLY A 113 6.82 -3.28 2.32
C GLY A 113 8.25 -3.69 1.95
N GLN A 114 8.70 -3.18 0.80
CA GLN A 114 9.98 -3.39 0.14
C GLN A 114 11.20 -3.29 1.08
N ASP A 115 11.84 -4.42 1.37
CA ASP A 115 13.29 -4.46 1.62
C ASP A 115 14.01 -4.33 0.27
N VAL A 116 14.02 -3.13 -0.29
CA VAL A 116 14.83 -2.79 -1.46
C VAL A 116 15.75 -1.62 -1.08
N ARG A 117 16.62 -1.86 -0.09
CA ARG A 117 17.85 -1.09 0.12
C ARG A 117 19.05 -1.96 0.52
N SER A 118 19.04 -3.27 0.24
CA SER A 118 20.07 -4.17 0.78
C SER A 118 20.57 -5.29 -0.15
N VAL A 119 20.31 -5.24 -1.47
CA VAL A 119 20.74 -6.34 -2.37
C VAL A 119 21.27 -5.85 -3.71
N GLU A 120 22.27 -4.98 -3.69
CA GLU A 120 23.39 -4.96 -4.64
C GLU A 120 24.56 -4.44 -3.79
N GLU A 121 25.51 -5.24 -3.35
CA GLU A 121 26.66 -5.64 -4.14
C GLU A 121 27.45 -6.73 -3.38
N SER A 122 27.49 -7.95 -3.89
CA SER A 122 28.51 -8.93 -3.50
C SER A 122 28.77 -9.88 -4.66
N SER A 123 30.06 -9.99 -5.00
CA SER A 123 30.70 -10.76 -6.08
C SER A 123 30.56 -10.12 -7.48
N LEU A 124 31.62 -9.69 -8.17
CA LEU A 124 32.92 -10.34 -8.39
C LEU A 124 34.10 -9.35 -8.55
N LEU A 125 35.28 -9.88 -8.25
CA LEU A 125 36.60 -9.24 -8.12
C LEU A 125 37.24 -8.83 -9.46
N HIS A 126 37.83 -7.63 -9.53
CA HIS A 126 39.15 -7.37 -10.15
C HIS A 126 39.76 -6.04 -9.63
N GLU A 127 41.02 -6.07 -9.22
CA GLU A 127 41.75 -4.95 -8.59
C GLU A 127 42.45 -4.00 -9.59
N ALA A 128 42.35 -2.69 -9.26
CA ALA A 128 43.26 -1.53 -9.45
C ALA A 128 43.51 -0.93 -10.86
N PRO A 129 43.88 0.40 -11.01
CA PRO A 129 44.27 1.40 -10.00
C PRO A 129 43.67 2.85 -10.11
N THR A 130 43.65 3.56 -8.96
CA THR A 130 43.81 5.03 -8.73
C THR A 130 42.92 6.10 -9.43
N THR A 131 42.04 6.75 -8.66
CA THR A 131 41.90 8.22 -8.47
C THR A 131 40.92 8.52 -7.30
N PRO A 132 41.16 9.50 -6.41
CA PRO A 132 40.17 9.86 -5.38
C PRO A 132 38.98 10.60 -6.02
N PRO A 133 37.72 10.27 -5.71
CA PRO A 133 36.60 11.07 -6.20
C PRO A 133 36.57 12.37 -5.38
N MET A 134 36.63 13.51 -6.07
CA MET A 134 36.30 14.81 -5.48
C MET A 134 34.92 14.71 -4.83
N GLU A 135 34.88 14.80 -3.51
CA GLU A 135 33.63 14.86 -2.76
C GLU A 135 32.85 16.11 -3.18
N ASP A 136 31.57 15.92 -3.50
CA ASP A 136 30.65 17.00 -3.86
C ASP A 136 30.61 18.04 -2.72
N GLU A 137 31.22 19.21 -2.93
CA GLU A 137 31.27 20.30 -1.96
C GLU A 137 29.88 20.69 -1.44
N ALA A 138 28.83 20.49 -2.26
CA ALA A 138 27.45 20.75 -1.85
C ALA A 138 27.00 19.77 -0.76
N ALA A 139 27.40 18.50 -0.84
CA ALA A 139 27.08 17.49 0.16
C ALA A 139 27.83 17.73 1.49
N VAL A 140 29.11 18.15 1.42
CA VAL A 140 29.91 18.51 2.59
C VAL A 140 29.33 19.76 3.28
N SER A 141 28.95 20.76 2.50
CA SER A 141 28.30 21.98 2.99
C SER A 141 26.94 21.70 3.64
N ALA A 142 26.13 20.81 3.04
CA ALA A 142 24.84 20.39 3.61
C ALA A 142 25.00 19.64 4.94
N ARG A 143 25.99 18.74 5.05
CA ARG A 143 26.30 18.04 6.30
C ARG A 143 26.74 19.00 7.42
N ARG A 144 27.61 19.97 7.11
CA ARG A 144 28.01 21.02 8.08
C ARG A 144 26.82 21.85 8.56
N ARG A 145 25.90 22.24 7.66
CA ARG A 145 24.71 23.01 8.01
C ARG A 145 23.74 22.22 8.89
N MET A 146 23.51 20.93 8.62
CA MET A 146 22.66 20.08 9.45
C MET A 146 23.22 19.90 10.87
N LEU A 147 24.53 19.66 11.00
CA LEU A 147 25.18 19.54 12.31
C LEU A 147 25.10 20.85 13.11
N HIS A 148 25.27 22.00 12.46
CA HIS A 148 25.11 23.30 13.11
C HIS A 148 23.68 23.55 13.60
N LEU A 149 22.67 23.19 12.79
CA LEU A 149 21.25 23.35 13.17
C LEU A 149 20.88 22.45 14.37
N ALA A 150 21.40 21.22 14.41
CA ALA A 150 21.19 20.31 15.54
C ALA A 150 21.76 20.87 16.85
N ALA A 151 22.98 21.42 16.82
CA ALA A 151 23.59 22.05 17.98
C ALA A 151 22.80 23.26 18.51
N LEU A 152 22.16 24.04 17.63
CA LEU A 152 21.29 25.15 18.03
C LEU A 152 20.00 24.65 18.72
N GLY A 153 19.43 23.54 18.24
CA GLY A 153 18.24 22.92 18.83
C GLY A 153 18.47 22.35 20.22
N GLU A 154 19.63 21.73 20.45
CA GLU A 154 20.02 21.21 21.77
C GLU A 154 20.18 22.33 22.81
N ASN A 155 20.74 23.47 22.42
CA ASN A 155 20.88 24.63 23.30
C ASN A 155 19.54 25.28 23.67
N ALA A 156 18.61 25.38 22.72
CA ALA A 156 17.27 25.89 22.97
C ALA A 156 16.49 24.97 23.96
N ASN A 157 16.63 23.66 23.79
CA ASN A 157 15.99 22.68 24.67
C ASN A 157 16.62 22.66 26.08
N ALA A 158 17.95 22.84 26.17
CA ALA A 158 18.65 22.97 27.45
C ALA A 158 18.23 24.23 28.23
N GLN A 159 18.06 25.37 27.54
CA GLN A 159 17.56 26.61 28.16
C GLN A 159 16.10 26.47 28.62
N ALA A 160 15.23 25.85 27.81
CA ALA A 160 13.84 25.59 28.19
C ALA A 160 13.74 24.68 29.44
N ARG A 161 14.56 23.64 29.51
CA ARG A 161 14.63 22.73 30.67
C ARG A 161 15.14 23.42 31.94
N ARG A 162 16.17 24.27 31.84
CA ARG A 162 16.67 25.05 32.98
C ARG A 162 15.61 26.02 33.51
N ARG A 163 14.88 26.68 32.60
CA ARG A 163 13.80 27.62 32.96
C ARG A 163 12.63 26.90 33.66
N LEU A 164 12.27 25.70 33.20
CA LEU A 164 11.25 24.85 33.83
C LEU A 164 11.67 24.37 35.23
N MET A 165 12.94 23.99 35.43
CA MET A 165 13.45 23.60 36.75
C MET A 165 13.40 24.76 37.75
N LEU A 166 13.79 25.98 37.33
CA LEU A 166 13.74 27.17 38.19
C LEU A 166 12.31 27.52 38.61
N MET A 167 11.32 27.35 37.72
CA MET A 167 9.91 27.58 38.04
C MET A 167 9.35 26.59 39.07
N ARG A 168 9.84 25.33 39.07
CA ARG A 168 9.42 24.32 40.05
C ARG A 168 10.03 24.52 41.44
N ALA A 169 11.21 25.13 41.54
CA ALA A 169 11.86 25.41 42.82
C ALA A 169 11.24 26.61 43.57
N ALA A 170 10.51 27.49 42.87
CA ALA A 170 9.87 28.68 43.43
C ALA A 170 8.41 28.46 43.88
N ALA A 171 7.87 27.25 43.74
CA ALA A 171 6.51 26.94 44.18
C ALA A 171 6.46 26.78 45.72
N PRO A 172 5.56 27.51 46.43
CA PRO A 172 5.49 27.44 47.88
C PRO A 172 5.03 26.04 48.34
N ARG A 173 5.75 25.49 49.32
CA ARG A 173 5.41 24.21 49.96
C ARG A 173 4.27 24.46 50.94
N THR A 174 3.04 24.15 50.53
CA THR A 174 1.88 24.00 51.42
C THR A 174 1.73 22.55 51.83
#